data_AF-A0A072P563-F1
#
_entry.id   AF-A0A072P563-F1
#
_cell.length_a   1.000
_cell.length_b   1.000
_cell.length_c   1.000
_cell.angle_alpha   90.00
_cell.angle_beta   90.00
_cell.angle_gamma   90.00
#
_symmetry.space_group_name_H-M   'P 1'
#
loop_
_entity.id
_entity.type
_entity.pdbx_description
1 polymer ?
#
loop_
_entity_poly.entity_id
_entity_poly.type
_entity_poly.pdbx_seq_one_letter_code
_entity_poly.pdbx_strand_id
1 'polypeptide(L)'
;MHNECGDVTHAYFSSYVHKDDFIGLNNANQAFFENFQDALLATAPKLENCTLQTGGKHYNVHLMPVPSPAREAEERRKSPIGNIYYEQEDYLIKLCIELREEAKMPTNQVYWECYDDVSYSRLIADETIWASTDADTGNQAFNVTNGDYFSWRYMWPRVVDGVVHGQEAVWDRICEKRGSAQAKASWDAATWAFQDRVFQHTWCATLSINKARQLGWIGHIDSFDSFTHAFEKFVELGQIPSFSKNGV
;
A
#
# COMPACT_ATOMS: atom_id res chain seq x y z
N MET A 1 28.71 -1.44 18.45
CA MET A 1 28.32 -1.17 17.04
C MET A 1 29.39 -1.55 16.02
N HIS A 2 30.61 -1.00 15.99
CA HIS A 2 31.63 -1.42 14.99
C HIS A 2 31.87 -2.94 14.92
N ASN A 3 31.92 -3.62 16.07
CA ASN A 3 32.08 -5.08 16.10
C ASN A 3 30.78 -5.86 15.83
N GLU A 4 29.61 -5.21 15.88
CA GLU A 4 28.32 -5.87 15.68
C GLU A 4 27.86 -5.81 14.21
N CYS A 5 28.18 -4.71 13.52
CA CYS A 5 27.86 -4.54 12.10
C CYS A 5 29.00 -4.98 11.17
N GLY A 6 30.11 -5.48 11.71
CA GLY A 6 31.32 -5.80 10.93
C GLY A 6 31.12 -6.84 9.83
N ASP A 7 30.15 -7.75 10.01
CA ASP A 7 29.80 -8.81 9.07
C ASP A 7 28.58 -8.49 8.20
N VAL A 8 27.99 -7.28 8.32
CA VAL A 8 26.84 -6.87 7.51
C VAL A 8 27.28 -6.68 6.05
N THR A 9 26.60 -7.39 5.14
CA THR A 9 26.81 -7.28 3.69
C THR A 9 25.63 -6.64 2.95
N HIS A 10 24.42 -6.72 3.48
CA HIS A 10 23.21 -6.19 2.85
C HIS A 10 22.41 -5.36 3.85
N ALA A 11 21.99 -4.17 3.44
CA ALA A 11 21.15 -3.28 4.24
C ALA A 11 19.83 -2.96 3.52
N TYR A 12 18.74 -2.88 4.29
CA TYR A 12 17.40 -2.61 3.78
C TYR A 12 16.80 -1.42 4.51
N PHE A 13 16.52 -0.34 3.79
CA PHE A 13 15.88 0.86 4.33
C PHE A 13 14.40 0.89 3.93
N SER A 14 13.54 0.44 4.85
CA SER A 14 12.08 0.39 4.70
C SER A 14 11.35 1.29 5.70
N SER A 15 11.98 2.41 6.07
CA SER A 15 11.48 3.35 7.08
C SER A 15 11.19 4.73 6.49
N TYR A 16 10.29 5.47 7.13
CA TYR A 16 9.91 6.82 6.74
C TYR A 16 9.44 7.63 7.96
N VAL A 17 9.66 8.94 7.94
CA VAL A 17 9.21 9.90 8.97
C VAL A 17 8.08 10.76 8.41
N HIS A 18 6.91 10.73 9.05
CA HIS A 18 5.79 11.58 8.66
C HIS A 18 5.94 13.02 9.16
N LYS A 19 5.60 13.98 8.30
CA LYS A 19 5.42 15.40 8.59
C LYS A 19 4.24 15.92 7.78
N ASP A 20 3.52 16.90 8.34
CA ASP A 20 2.32 17.45 7.70
C ASP A 20 2.64 18.41 6.53
N ASP A 21 3.87 18.91 6.44
CA ASP A 21 4.33 19.79 5.37
C ASP A 21 5.39 19.12 4.47
N PHE A 22 5.33 19.37 3.16
CA PHE A 22 6.21 18.72 2.19
C PHE A 22 7.69 19.07 2.37
N ILE A 23 8.02 20.29 2.81
CA ILE A 23 9.41 20.72 2.97
C ILE A 23 10.04 19.98 4.16
N GLY A 24 9.37 19.99 5.30
CA GLY A 24 9.76 19.27 6.51
C GLY A 24 9.81 17.77 6.28
N LEU A 25 8.84 17.21 5.56
CA LEU A 25 8.80 15.81 5.15
C LEU A 25 10.03 15.42 4.33
N ASN A 26 10.37 16.21 3.30
CA ASN A 26 11.52 15.95 2.45
C ASN A 26 12.84 16.08 3.24
N ASN A 27 13.00 17.16 4.00
CA ASN A 27 14.21 17.40 4.78
C ASN A 27 14.44 16.31 5.84
N ALA A 28 13.38 15.91 6.55
CA ALA A 28 13.48 14.89 7.59
C ALA A 28 13.84 13.51 7.01
N ASN A 29 13.22 13.11 5.90
CA ASN A 29 13.49 11.81 5.28
C ASN A 29 14.84 11.76 4.55
N GLN A 30 15.28 12.88 3.97
CA GLN A 30 16.64 13.00 3.42
C GLN A 30 17.67 12.82 4.53
N ALA A 31 17.59 13.62 5.60
CA ALA A 31 18.53 13.53 6.72
C ALA A 31 18.51 12.15 7.39
N PHE A 32 17.33 11.52 7.51
CA PHE A 32 17.22 10.18 8.09
C PHE A 32 17.94 9.13 7.25
N PHE A 33 17.79 9.18 5.93
CA PHE A 33 18.47 8.26 5.02
C PHE A 33 19.98 8.52 4.91
N GLU A 34 20.41 9.78 4.91
CA GLU A 34 21.83 10.16 4.94
C GLU A 34 22.50 9.68 6.23
N ASN A 35 21.89 9.92 7.40
CA ASN A 35 22.40 9.43 8.68
C ASN A 35 22.51 7.90 8.74
N PHE A 36 21.54 7.19 8.15
CA PHE A 36 21.57 5.73 8.05
C PHE A 36 22.75 5.25 7.19
N GLN A 37 22.96 5.87 6.03
CA GLN A 37 24.08 5.55 5.14
C GLN A 37 25.43 5.87 5.79
N ASP A 38 25.58 7.05 6.39
CA ASP A 38 26.82 7.44 7.06
C ASP A 38 27.18 6.46 8.20
N ALA A 39 26.19 6.05 8.98
CA ALA A 39 26.37 5.05 10.03
C ALA A 39 26.75 3.66 9.46
N LEU A 40 26.12 3.23 8.37
CA LEU A 40 26.45 1.98 7.70
C LEU A 40 27.87 1.98 7.14
N LEU A 41 28.25 3.03 6.41
CA LEU A 41 29.59 3.16 5.84
C LEU A 41 30.67 3.21 6.92
N ALA A 42 30.36 3.83 8.07
CA ALA A 42 31.26 3.83 9.21
C ALA A 42 31.41 2.44 9.83
N THR A 43 30.36 1.63 9.91
CA THR A 43 30.33 0.44 10.78
C THR A 43 30.32 -0.91 10.08
N ALA A 44 29.98 -0.97 8.78
CA ALA A 44 29.84 -2.19 7.98
C ALA A 44 30.85 -2.23 6.82
N PRO A 45 32.14 -2.57 7.07
CA PRO A 45 33.19 -2.56 6.05
C PRO A 45 33.01 -3.63 4.95
N LYS A 46 32.11 -4.61 5.15
CA LYS A 46 31.78 -5.65 4.18
C LYS A 46 30.47 -5.38 3.43
N LEU A 47 29.90 -4.17 3.54
CA LEU A 47 28.65 -3.83 2.86
C LEU A 47 28.80 -3.93 1.34
N GLU A 48 27.94 -4.72 0.72
CA GLU A 48 27.88 -4.98 -0.72
C GLU A 48 26.66 -4.29 -1.35
N ASN A 49 25.51 -4.24 -0.65
CA ASN A 49 24.27 -3.66 -1.18
C ASN A 49 23.49 -2.89 -0.10
N CYS A 50 22.89 -1.77 -0.49
CA CYS A 50 21.88 -1.06 0.30
C CYS A 50 20.63 -0.81 -0.56
N THR A 51 19.51 -1.43 -0.19
CA THR A 51 18.23 -1.30 -0.90
C THR A 51 17.32 -0.29 -0.19
N LEU A 52 16.81 0.69 -0.94
CA LEU A 52 15.87 1.70 -0.46
C LEU A 52 14.46 1.41 -0.98
N GLN A 53 13.53 1.13 -0.06
CA GLN A 53 12.12 1.02 -0.40
C GLN A 53 11.49 2.42 -0.52
N THR A 54 10.83 2.69 -1.65
CA THR A 54 10.05 3.92 -1.85
C THR A 54 8.56 3.59 -2.04
N GLY A 55 7.94 4.00 -3.14
CA GLY A 55 6.55 3.64 -3.45
C GLY A 55 5.95 4.50 -4.57
N GLY A 56 4.70 4.21 -4.95
CA GLY A 56 4.00 4.86 -6.06
C GLY A 56 3.92 6.39 -5.98
N LYS A 57 4.13 6.98 -4.79
CA LYS A 57 4.28 8.43 -4.63
C LYS A 57 5.41 9.02 -5.48
N HIS A 58 6.39 8.21 -5.90
CA HIS A 58 7.40 8.59 -6.89
C HIS A 58 6.80 9.24 -8.14
N TYR A 59 5.65 8.73 -8.59
CA TYR A 59 4.95 9.17 -9.79
C TYR A 59 3.93 10.29 -9.53
N ASN A 60 3.83 10.81 -8.31
CA ASN A 60 2.81 11.79 -7.90
C ASN A 60 1.35 11.26 -7.94
N VAL A 61 1.16 9.93 -7.85
CA VAL A 61 -0.19 9.29 -7.82
C VAL A 61 -1.11 9.77 -6.70
N HIS A 62 -0.57 10.45 -5.70
CA HIS A 62 -1.28 11.00 -4.57
C HIS A 62 -1.69 12.46 -4.76
N LEU A 63 -1.30 13.08 -5.89
CA LEU A 63 -1.51 14.50 -6.18
C LEU A 63 -2.30 14.72 -7.48
N MET A 64 -2.14 13.85 -8.48
CA MET A 64 -2.75 14.04 -9.79
C MET A 64 -2.86 12.72 -10.56
N PRO A 65 -3.74 12.66 -11.59
CA PRO A 65 -3.75 11.57 -12.55
C PRO A 65 -2.38 11.34 -13.18
N VAL A 66 -1.98 10.08 -13.31
CA VAL A 66 -0.74 9.66 -13.95
C VAL A 66 -1.04 8.75 -15.15
N PRO A 67 -0.18 8.71 -16.18
CA PRO A 67 -0.25 7.68 -17.21
C PRO A 67 -0.21 6.27 -16.59
N SER A 68 -1.04 5.37 -17.10
CA SER A 68 -1.16 3.99 -16.61
C SER A 68 -0.88 3.00 -17.74
N PRO A 69 -0.05 1.96 -17.54
CA PRO A 69 0.70 1.67 -16.32
C PRO A 69 1.92 2.59 -16.18
N ALA A 70 2.17 3.11 -14.98
CA ALA A 70 3.34 3.93 -14.69
C ALA A 70 4.62 3.10 -14.87
N ARG A 71 5.63 3.72 -15.48
CA ARG A 71 6.91 3.07 -15.80
C ARG A 71 8.07 3.82 -15.16
N GLU A 72 9.09 3.08 -14.75
CA GLU A 72 10.27 3.60 -14.04
C GLU A 72 11.08 4.62 -14.85
N ALA A 73 10.89 4.67 -16.17
CA ALA A 73 11.58 5.58 -17.09
C ALA A 73 10.88 6.95 -17.28
N GLU A 74 9.74 7.20 -16.62
CA GLU A 74 8.97 8.45 -16.81
C GLU A 74 9.52 9.64 -15.99
N GLU A 75 9.59 10.83 -16.60
CA GLU A 75 10.06 12.07 -15.93
C GLU A 75 9.01 12.68 -14.96
N ARG A 76 9.46 13.34 -13.87
CA ARG A 76 8.60 14.00 -12.85
C ARG A 76 7.80 15.18 -13.41
N ARG A 77 6.49 15.25 -13.13
CA ARG A 77 5.58 16.34 -13.57
C ARG A 77 4.85 17.05 -12.41
N LYS A 78 4.49 18.33 -12.58
CA LYS A 78 3.71 19.19 -11.64
C LYS A 78 2.38 19.64 -12.27
N SER A 79 1.33 19.86 -11.46
CA SER A 79 0.02 20.36 -11.94
C SER A 79 -0.74 21.24 -10.92
N PRO A 80 -1.46 22.29 -11.39
CA PRO A 80 -2.43 23.07 -10.61
C PRO A 80 -3.88 22.95 -11.17
N ILE A 81 -4.89 23.21 -10.32
CA ILE A 81 -6.31 23.56 -10.63
C ILE A 81 -7.33 22.40 -10.50
N GLY A 82 -8.26 22.54 -9.53
CA GLY A 82 -9.33 21.59 -9.19
C GLY A 82 -10.66 21.75 -9.96
N ASN A 83 -11.66 20.95 -9.60
CA ASN A 83 -12.89 20.68 -10.37
C ASN A 83 -14.19 20.73 -9.51
N ILE A 84 -15.32 21.14 -10.11
CA ILE A 84 -16.57 21.64 -9.49
C ILE A 84 -17.76 20.65 -9.50
N TYR A 85 -17.55 19.36 -9.78
CA TYR A 85 -18.65 18.39 -9.96
C TYR A 85 -19.17 17.74 -8.66
N TYR A 86 -18.59 18.04 -7.49
CA TYR A 86 -18.85 17.28 -6.26
C TYR A 86 -20.21 17.55 -5.60
N GLU A 87 -20.80 18.74 -5.79
CA GLU A 87 -22.07 19.11 -5.13
C GLU A 87 -23.32 18.41 -5.73
N GLN A 88 -23.22 17.76 -6.90
CA GLN A 88 -24.35 17.10 -7.57
C GLN A 88 -24.39 15.59 -7.32
N GLU A 89 -23.27 14.97 -6.95
CA GLU A 89 -23.19 13.54 -6.58
C GLU A 89 -23.68 13.31 -5.13
N ASP A 90 -23.54 14.31 -4.25
CA ASP A 90 -23.92 14.24 -2.83
C ASP A 90 -25.45 14.16 -2.56
N TYR A 91 -26.30 14.56 -3.51
CA TYR A 91 -27.77 14.47 -3.34
C TYR A 91 -28.33 13.10 -3.71
N LEU A 92 -27.67 12.35 -4.61
CA LEU A 92 -28.17 11.06 -5.11
C LEU A 92 -27.90 9.89 -4.13
N ILE A 93 -26.97 10.07 -3.19
CA ILE A 93 -26.59 9.06 -2.20
C ILE A 93 -27.59 8.97 -1.03
N LYS A 94 -28.44 9.99 -0.84
CA LYS A 94 -29.33 10.12 0.33
C LYS A 94 -30.54 9.18 0.39
N LEU A 95 -30.80 8.35 -0.64
CA LEU A 95 -32.08 7.63 -0.77
C LEU A 95 -32.01 6.08 -0.68
N CYS A 96 -30.84 5.47 -0.52
CA CYS A 96 -30.69 4.01 -0.69
C CYS A 96 -30.28 3.20 0.57
N ILE A 97 -30.36 3.74 1.79
CA ILE A 97 -29.94 3.02 3.01
C ILE A 97 -31.00 3.10 4.10
N GLU A 98 -32.23 2.64 3.82
CA GLU A 98 -33.20 2.47 4.90
C GLU A 98 -33.40 1.01 5.33
N LEU A 99 -32.99 -0.02 4.57
CA LEU A 99 -33.39 -1.38 4.97
C LEU A 99 -32.44 -2.59 4.79
N ARG A 100 -31.26 -2.52 4.16
CA ARG A 100 -30.26 -3.62 4.19
C ARG A 100 -28.86 -3.06 3.87
N GLU A 101 -28.03 -2.83 4.88
CA GLU A 101 -26.67 -2.31 4.67
C GLU A 101 -25.76 -3.40 4.10
N GLU A 102 -25.71 -3.51 2.78
CA GLU A 102 -24.49 -3.94 2.10
C GLU A 102 -23.41 -2.89 2.42
N ALA A 103 -22.30 -3.33 3.01
CA ALA A 103 -21.15 -2.47 3.27
C ALA A 103 -20.58 -1.99 1.92
N LYS A 104 -21.08 -0.85 1.42
CA LYS A 104 -20.56 -0.23 0.20
C LYS A 104 -19.16 0.30 0.49
N MET A 105 -18.25 0.07 -0.44
CA MET A 105 -16.91 0.67 -0.38
C MET A 105 -17.08 2.20 -0.37
N PRO A 106 -16.41 2.93 0.55
CA PRO A 106 -16.50 4.38 0.58
C PRO A 106 -15.59 4.98 -0.50
N THR A 107 -16.00 4.84 -1.76
CA THR A 107 -15.25 5.25 -2.97
C THR A 107 -16.15 5.99 -3.97
N ASN A 108 -15.55 6.63 -4.98
CA ASN A 108 -16.26 7.23 -6.10
C ASN A 108 -16.45 6.23 -7.26
N GLN A 109 -17.34 6.54 -8.19
CA GLN A 109 -17.67 5.66 -9.32
C GLN A 109 -16.46 5.37 -10.22
N VAL A 110 -15.50 6.30 -10.33
CA VAL A 110 -14.33 6.12 -11.19
C VAL A 110 -13.42 5.04 -10.63
N TYR A 111 -13.07 5.11 -9.34
CA TYR A 111 -12.19 4.12 -8.71
C TYR A 111 -12.88 2.78 -8.49
N TRP A 112 -14.20 2.78 -8.27
CA TRP A 112 -15.00 1.56 -8.21
C TRP A 112 -14.88 0.70 -9.48
N GLU A 113 -14.96 1.34 -10.66
CA GLU A 113 -14.93 0.65 -11.95
C GLU A 113 -13.52 0.46 -12.50
N CYS A 114 -12.52 1.19 -12.00
CA CYS A 114 -11.19 1.09 -12.58
C CYS A 114 -10.37 -0.10 -12.07
N TYR A 115 -9.32 -0.41 -12.83
CA TYR A 115 -8.30 -1.39 -12.47
C TYR A 115 -7.27 -0.79 -11.51
N ASP A 116 -6.95 -1.59 -10.51
CA ASP A 116 -5.97 -1.32 -9.48
C ASP A 116 -4.99 -2.49 -9.39
N ASP A 117 -3.82 -2.21 -8.84
CA ASP A 117 -2.88 -3.22 -8.37
C ASP A 117 -2.48 -2.94 -6.93
N VAL A 118 -2.01 -3.98 -6.25
CA VAL A 118 -1.49 -3.87 -4.89
C VAL A 118 -0.17 -4.60 -4.78
N SER A 119 0.60 -4.28 -3.76
CA SER A 119 1.93 -4.83 -3.53
C SER A 119 1.94 -5.57 -2.19
N TYR A 120 1.92 -6.90 -2.26
CA TYR A 120 1.94 -7.76 -1.09
C TYR A 120 3.28 -7.68 -0.36
N SER A 121 3.26 -7.48 0.96
CA SER A 121 4.47 -7.19 1.75
C SER A 121 5.56 -8.27 1.66
N ARG A 122 5.18 -9.56 1.58
CA ARG A 122 6.18 -10.62 1.40
C ARG A 122 6.75 -10.64 -0.01
N LEU A 123 5.95 -10.34 -1.03
CA LEU A 123 6.44 -10.24 -2.40
C LEU A 123 7.41 -9.05 -2.55
N ILE A 124 7.15 -7.93 -1.86
CA ILE A 124 8.11 -6.81 -1.75
C ILE A 124 9.42 -7.28 -1.12
N ALA A 125 9.36 -8.08 -0.05
CA ALA A 125 10.56 -8.62 0.59
C ALA A 125 11.32 -9.57 -0.35
N ASP A 126 10.62 -10.45 -1.05
CA ASP A 126 11.21 -11.40 -2.00
C ASP A 126 11.88 -10.66 -3.17
N GLU A 127 11.22 -9.64 -3.75
CA GLU A 127 11.81 -8.82 -4.83
C GLU A 127 12.99 -7.99 -4.33
N THR A 128 12.92 -7.51 -3.09
CA THR A 128 14.02 -6.79 -2.44
C THR A 128 15.25 -7.69 -2.23
N ILE A 129 15.06 -8.95 -1.85
CA ILE A 129 16.14 -9.95 -1.76
C ILE A 129 16.69 -10.27 -3.14
N TRP A 130 15.83 -10.46 -4.14
CA TRP A 130 16.26 -10.71 -5.52
C TRP A 130 17.09 -9.53 -6.05
N ALA A 131 16.57 -8.30 -5.97
CA ALA A 131 17.24 -7.11 -6.47
C ALA A 131 18.56 -6.81 -5.74
N SER A 132 18.72 -7.28 -4.50
CA SER A 132 19.93 -7.08 -3.72
C SER A 132 21.00 -8.15 -3.94
N THR A 133 20.62 -9.35 -4.43
CA THR A 133 21.52 -10.51 -4.56
C THR A 133 21.81 -10.93 -6.01
N ASP A 134 20.99 -10.50 -6.98
CA ASP A 134 21.24 -10.76 -8.39
C ASP A 134 22.31 -9.79 -8.95
N ALA A 135 23.21 -10.30 -9.78
CA ALA A 135 24.33 -9.52 -10.31
C ALA A 135 23.88 -8.45 -11.33
N ASP A 136 22.76 -8.68 -12.02
CA ASP A 136 22.28 -7.82 -13.10
C ASP A 136 21.35 -6.70 -12.61
N THR A 137 21.00 -6.66 -11.32
CA THR A 137 20.03 -5.72 -10.75
C THR A 137 20.65 -4.50 -10.04
N GLY A 138 21.98 -4.48 -9.88
CA GLY A 138 22.69 -3.39 -9.21
C GLY A 138 22.45 -2.01 -9.82
N ASN A 139 22.28 -0.99 -8.96
CA ASN A 139 22.05 0.41 -9.34
C ASN A 139 20.78 0.67 -10.18
N GLN A 140 19.72 -0.12 -9.96
CA GLN A 140 18.45 0.03 -10.66
C GLN A 140 17.28 0.23 -9.71
N ALA A 141 16.26 0.97 -10.18
CA ALA A 141 14.94 1.02 -9.54
C ALA A 141 14.00 0.03 -10.22
N PHE A 142 13.17 -0.67 -9.43
CA PHE A 142 12.16 -1.62 -9.89
C PHE A 142 10.81 -1.29 -9.25
N ASN A 143 9.74 -1.38 -10.05
CA ASN A 143 8.39 -1.44 -9.52
C ASN A 143 8.08 -2.85 -9.00
N VAL A 144 7.38 -2.91 -7.86
CA VAL A 144 6.85 -4.16 -7.29
C VAL A 144 5.33 -4.10 -7.15
N THR A 145 4.64 -5.04 -7.77
CA THR A 145 3.20 -5.31 -7.60
C THR A 145 2.96 -6.81 -7.62
N ASN A 146 1.75 -7.24 -7.23
CA ASN A 146 1.36 -8.65 -7.23
C ASN A 146 1.45 -9.33 -8.60
N GLY A 147 1.45 -8.53 -9.68
CA GLY A 147 1.58 -9.01 -11.05
C GLY A 147 0.26 -9.29 -11.76
N ASP A 148 -0.87 -9.00 -11.10
CA ASP A 148 -2.24 -9.01 -11.61
C ASP A 148 -2.92 -7.63 -11.44
N TYR A 149 -4.12 -7.50 -11.98
CA TYR A 149 -4.98 -6.31 -11.85
C TYR A 149 -6.38 -6.76 -11.44
N PHE A 150 -7.06 -5.94 -10.66
CA PHE A 150 -8.46 -6.15 -10.28
C PHE A 150 -9.24 -4.85 -10.31
N SER A 151 -10.57 -4.90 -10.39
CA SER A 151 -11.40 -3.74 -10.07
C SER A 151 -11.95 -3.85 -8.66
N TRP A 152 -12.13 -2.73 -7.97
CA TRP A 152 -12.75 -2.74 -6.64
C TRP A 152 -14.19 -3.25 -6.69
N ARG A 153 -14.89 -3.05 -7.80
CA ARG A 153 -16.18 -3.70 -8.08
C ARG A 153 -16.14 -5.23 -7.96
N TYR A 154 -15.05 -5.84 -8.41
CA TYR A 154 -14.83 -7.27 -8.30
C TYR A 154 -14.29 -7.65 -6.90
N MET A 155 -13.30 -6.92 -6.39
CA MET A 155 -12.58 -7.31 -5.17
C MET A 155 -13.39 -7.05 -3.89
N TRP A 156 -14.06 -5.90 -3.78
CA TRP A 156 -14.70 -5.45 -2.55
C TRP A 156 -15.70 -6.45 -1.95
N PRO A 157 -16.65 -7.03 -2.71
CA PRO A 157 -17.57 -8.04 -2.16
C PRO A 157 -16.88 -9.28 -1.60
N ARG A 158 -15.63 -9.55 -2.02
CA ARG A 158 -14.84 -10.71 -1.61
C ARG A 158 -14.02 -10.45 -0.34
N VAL A 159 -13.59 -9.20 -0.14
CA VAL A 159 -12.68 -8.82 0.94
C VAL A 159 -13.33 -8.06 2.09
N VAL A 160 -14.51 -7.44 1.87
CA VAL A 160 -15.14 -6.51 2.83
C VAL A 160 -15.30 -7.09 4.24
N ASP A 161 -15.51 -8.41 4.36
CA ASP A 161 -15.69 -9.06 5.65
C ASP A 161 -14.43 -9.09 6.52
N GLY A 162 -13.25 -8.94 5.91
CA GLY A 162 -11.95 -8.82 6.58
C GLY A 162 -11.46 -7.38 6.75
N VAL A 163 -12.23 -6.39 6.28
CA VAL A 163 -11.84 -4.97 6.33
C VAL A 163 -12.47 -4.30 7.56
N VAL A 164 -11.67 -3.50 8.28
CA VAL A 164 -12.21 -2.59 9.31
C VAL A 164 -12.83 -1.40 8.59
N HIS A 165 -14.15 -1.20 8.71
CA HIS A 165 -14.86 -0.14 8.00
C HIS A 165 -16.10 0.35 8.77
N GLY A 166 -16.64 1.47 8.33
CA GLY A 166 -17.91 2.01 8.84
C GLY A 166 -17.72 2.99 10.00
N GLN A 167 -18.52 2.86 11.05
CA GLN A 167 -18.44 3.68 12.26
C GLN A 167 -17.93 2.84 13.41
N GLU A 168 -17.27 3.46 14.39
CA GLU A 168 -16.71 2.77 15.56
C GLU A 168 -17.74 1.91 16.28
N ALA A 169 -18.93 2.46 16.53
CA ALA A 169 -20.02 1.74 17.18
C ALA A 169 -20.48 0.51 16.37
N VAL A 170 -20.34 0.52 15.04
CA VAL A 170 -20.64 -0.63 14.18
C VAL A 170 -19.52 -1.68 14.32
N TRP A 171 -18.26 -1.24 14.26
CA TRP A 171 -17.09 -2.10 14.45
C TRP A 171 -17.12 -2.83 15.81
N ASP A 172 -17.46 -2.10 16.86
CA ASP A 172 -17.60 -2.63 18.21
C ASP A 172 -18.61 -3.77 18.28
N ARG A 173 -19.79 -3.57 17.67
CA ARG A 173 -20.84 -4.59 17.60
C ARG A 173 -20.40 -5.80 16.78
N ILE A 174 -19.64 -5.59 15.70
CA ILE A 174 -19.09 -6.69 14.88
C ILE A 174 -18.12 -7.52 15.73
N CYS A 175 -17.21 -6.87 16.44
CA CYS A 175 -16.25 -7.51 17.33
C CYS A 175 -16.94 -8.32 18.43
N GLU A 176 -17.95 -7.75 19.10
CA GLU A 176 -18.74 -8.44 20.12
C GLU A 176 -19.49 -9.65 19.56
N LYS A 177 -20.21 -9.47 18.45
CA LYS A 177 -21.00 -10.53 17.81
C LYS A 177 -20.14 -11.71 17.36
N ARG A 178 -18.89 -11.44 16.99
CA ARG A 178 -17.91 -12.45 16.54
C ARG A 178 -16.98 -12.93 17.66
N GLY A 179 -17.26 -12.59 18.92
CA GLY A 179 -16.49 -13.06 20.07
C GLY A 179 -15.03 -12.60 20.08
N SER A 180 -14.75 -11.44 19.46
CA SER A 180 -13.41 -10.88 19.26
C SER A 180 -13.30 -9.48 19.86
N ALA A 181 -13.68 -9.30 21.13
CA ALA A 181 -13.70 -8.00 21.80
C ALA A 181 -12.33 -7.30 21.83
N GLN A 182 -11.24 -8.06 21.81
CA GLN A 182 -9.87 -7.53 21.71
C GLN A 182 -9.61 -6.76 20.40
N ALA A 183 -10.32 -7.08 19.32
CA ALA A 183 -10.15 -6.43 18.01
C ALA A 183 -10.74 -5.01 17.95
N LYS A 184 -11.51 -4.60 18.97
CA LYS A 184 -12.04 -3.22 19.06
C LYS A 184 -10.92 -2.18 19.03
N ALA A 185 -9.81 -2.47 19.70
CA ALA A 185 -8.65 -1.57 19.76
C ALA A 185 -7.99 -1.31 18.38
N SER A 186 -8.24 -2.16 17.38
CA SER A 186 -7.76 -1.91 16.02
C SER A 186 -8.41 -0.70 15.36
N TRP A 187 -9.55 -0.24 15.88
CA TRP A 187 -10.19 0.99 15.41
C TRP A 187 -9.25 2.19 15.55
N ASP A 188 -8.56 2.30 16.70
CA ASP A 188 -7.63 3.39 16.99
C ASP A 188 -6.31 3.27 16.21
N ALA A 189 -5.94 2.05 15.80
CA ALA A 189 -4.74 1.79 15.00
C ALA A 189 -4.97 2.01 13.49
N ALA A 190 -6.23 2.09 13.05
CA ALA A 190 -6.56 2.23 11.65
C ALA A 190 -6.20 3.63 11.12
N THR A 191 -5.58 3.67 9.95
CA THR A 191 -5.15 4.90 9.29
C THR A 191 -6.26 5.46 8.40
N TRP A 192 -7.38 5.86 9.00
CA TRP A 192 -8.61 6.28 8.29
C TRP A 192 -8.37 7.31 7.19
N ALA A 193 -7.62 8.38 7.50
CA ALA A 193 -7.28 9.41 6.51
C ALA A 193 -6.40 8.92 5.36
N PHE A 194 -5.66 7.82 5.53
CA PHE A 194 -4.94 7.16 4.44
C PHE A 194 -5.90 6.31 3.59
N GLN A 195 -6.74 5.49 4.22
CA GLN A 195 -7.75 4.68 3.56
C GLN A 195 -8.69 5.53 2.71
N ASP A 196 -9.24 6.61 3.30
CA ASP A 196 -10.13 7.53 2.59
C ASP A 196 -9.43 8.15 1.39
N ARG A 197 -8.17 8.59 1.54
CA ARG A 197 -7.41 9.16 0.41
C ARG A 197 -7.21 8.15 -0.73
N VAL A 198 -6.87 6.91 -0.42
CA VAL A 198 -6.70 5.86 -1.43
C VAL A 198 -8.03 5.57 -2.12
N PHE A 199 -9.11 5.38 -1.36
CA PHE A 199 -10.42 5.04 -1.92
C PHE A 199 -11.09 6.20 -2.64
N GLN A 200 -10.63 7.44 -2.45
CA GLN A 200 -11.17 8.62 -3.12
C GLN A 200 -10.33 9.07 -4.33
N HIS A 201 -9.35 8.27 -4.78
CA HIS A 201 -8.66 8.55 -6.04
C HIS A 201 -9.67 8.66 -7.20
N THR A 202 -9.51 9.65 -8.07
CA THR A 202 -10.39 9.84 -9.24
C THR A 202 -9.75 9.33 -10.53
N TRP A 203 -8.74 8.48 -10.40
CA TRP A 203 -8.01 7.83 -11.47
C TRP A 203 -7.39 6.53 -10.94
N CYS A 204 -6.90 5.71 -11.87
CA CYS A 204 -6.25 4.45 -11.60
C CYS A 204 -4.77 4.58 -11.93
N ALA A 205 -3.93 3.96 -11.09
CA ALA A 205 -2.49 4.16 -11.13
C ALA A 205 -1.79 2.81 -11.00
N THR A 206 -1.98 1.94 -11.99
CA THR A 206 -1.28 0.66 -12.05
C THR A 206 0.19 0.85 -12.39
N LEU A 207 1.05 -0.06 -11.93
CA LEU A 207 2.48 -0.07 -12.19
C LEU A 207 2.83 -1.20 -13.16
N SER A 208 3.84 -0.96 -14.01
CA SER A 208 4.42 -1.99 -14.86
C SER A 208 5.60 -2.65 -14.14
N ILE A 209 5.59 -3.98 -14.05
CA ILE A 209 6.71 -4.79 -13.51
C ILE A 209 7.57 -5.44 -14.61
N ASN A 210 7.41 -5.01 -15.86
CA ASN A 210 8.11 -5.61 -17.00
C ASN A 210 9.64 -5.51 -16.89
N LYS A 211 10.15 -4.44 -16.28
CA LYS A 211 11.58 -4.26 -16.09
C LYS A 211 12.17 -5.36 -15.22
N ALA A 212 11.56 -5.63 -14.06
CA ALA A 212 11.96 -6.73 -13.19
C ALA A 212 11.87 -8.08 -13.92
N ARG A 213 10.77 -8.33 -14.65
CA ARG A 213 10.57 -9.55 -15.44
C ARG A 213 11.64 -9.76 -16.53
N GLN A 214 12.04 -8.69 -17.21
CA GLN A 214 13.10 -8.75 -18.23
C GLN A 214 14.46 -9.14 -17.65
N LEU A 215 14.68 -8.89 -16.35
CA LEU A 215 15.88 -9.29 -15.61
C LEU A 215 15.70 -10.58 -14.82
N GLY A 216 14.63 -11.35 -15.08
CA GLY A 216 14.44 -12.68 -14.51
C GLY A 216 13.54 -12.78 -13.29
N TRP A 217 12.96 -11.67 -12.80
CA TRP A 217 11.96 -11.73 -11.74
C TRP A 217 10.68 -12.42 -12.21
N ILE A 218 10.28 -13.49 -11.53
CA ILE A 218 9.06 -14.27 -11.84
C ILE A 218 8.05 -14.31 -10.69
N GLY A 219 8.35 -13.64 -9.58
CA GLY A 219 7.48 -13.60 -8.41
C GLY A 219 6.13 -12.97 -8.76
N HIS A 220 5.05 -13.62 -8.33
CA HIS A 220 3.68 -13.15 -8.48
C HIS A 220 2.79 -13.80 -7.41
N ILE A 221 1.67 -13.16 -7.12
CA ILE A 221 0.63 -13.70 -6.24
C ILE A 221 -0.73 -13.20 -6.73
N ASP A 222 -1.78 -14.01 -6.60
CA ASP A 222 -3.14 -13.54 -6.81
C ASP A 222 -3.48 -12.49 -5.75
N SER A 223 -4.02 -11.34 -6.17
CA SER A 223 -4.31 -10.24 -5.26
C SER A 223 -5.33 -10.60 -4.19
N PHE A 224 -6.32 -11.45 -4.48
CA PHE A 224 -7.27 -11.94 -3.48
C PHE A 224 -6.59 -12.83 -2.44
N ASP A 225 -5.69 -13.73 -2.89
CA ASP A 225 -4.88 -14.54 -1.96
C ASP A 225 -4.01 -13.65 -1.06
N SER A 226 -3.46 -12.55 -1.61
CA SER A 226 -2.67 -11.61 -0.82
C SER A 226 -3.49 -10.91 0.28
N PHE A 227 -4.72 -10.49 -0.03
CA PHE A 227 -5.63 -9.89 0.95
C PHE A 227 -6.06 -10.90 2.02
N THR A 228 -6.49 -12.09 1.60
CA THR A 228 -6.96 -13.11 2.53
C THR A 228 -5.85 -13.56 3.48
N HIS A 229 -4.63 -13.73 2.99
CA HIS A 229 -3.50 -14.06 3.85
C HIS A 229 -3.18 -12.91 4.83
N ALA A 230 -3.26 -11.64 4.41
CA ALA A 230 -3.08 -10.51 5.32
C ALA A 230 -4.16 -10.49 6.43
N PHE A 231 -5.43 -10.71 6.07
CA PHE A 231 -6.52 -10.78 7.04
C PHE A 231 -6.38 -11.96 7.99
N GLU A 232 -5.96 -13.14 7.52
CA GLU A 232 -5.68 -14.28 8.39
C GLU A 232 -4.63 -13.93 9.45
N LYS A 233 -3.57 -13.20 9.08
CA LYS A 233 -2.59 -12.72 10.05
C LYS A 233 -3.19 -11.73 11.04
N PHE A 234 -4.08 -10.84 10.61
CA PHE A 234 -4.78 -9.96 11.55
C PHE A 234 -5.73 -10.72 12.47
N VAL A 235 -6.37 -11.79 12.02
CA VAL A 235 -7.17 -12.68 12.89
C VAL A 235 -6.28 -13.40 13.91
N GLU A 236 -5.17 -13.98 13.47
CA GLU A 236 -4.19 -14.65 14.33
C GLU A 236 -3.66 -13.71 15.43
N LEU A 237 -3.44 -12.44 15.09
CA LEU A 237 -2.99 -11.40 16.00
C LEU A 237 -4.12 -10.79 16.86
N GLY A 238 -5.37 -11.23 16.66
CA GLY A 238 -6.53 -10.69 17.37
C GLY A 238 -6.89 -9.25 16.99
N GLN A 239 -6.40 -8.77 15.85
CA GLN A 239 -6.62 -7.41 15.35
C GLN A 239 -7.93 -7.27 14.58
N ILE A 240 -8.44 -8.33 13.96
CA ILE A 240 -9.77 -8.35 13.37
C ILE A 240 -10.49 -9.63 13.79
N PRO A 241 -11.83 -9.65 13.80
CA PRO A 241 -12.58 -10.89 13.96
C PRO A 241 -12.40 -11.84 12.78
N SER A 242 -12.75 -13.13 12.96
CA SER A 242 -12.81 -14.07 11.85
C SER A 242 -13.70 -13.54 10.71
N PHE A 243 -13.30 -13.80 9.47
CA PHE A 243 -13.98 -13.34 8.27
C PHE A 243 -14.32 -14.51 7.33
N SER A 244 -15.28 -14.28 6.45
CA SER A 244 -15.74 -15.23 5.45
C SER A 244 -14.93 -15.05 4.17
N LYS A 245 -14.35 -16.14 3.67
CA LYS A 245 -13.68 -16.15 2.36
C LYS A 245 -14.74 -16.31 1.27
N ASN A 246 -15.26 -15.20 0.75
CA ASN A 246 -16.20 -15.24 -0.38
C ASN A 246 -15.40 -15.28 -1.69
N GLY A 247 -14.90 -16.47 -2.05
CA GLY A 247 -14.03 -16.68 -3.22
C GLY A 247 -14.77 -16.90 -4.55
N VAL A 248 -15.97 -16.32 -4.75
CA VAL A 248 -16.79 -16.55 -5.95
C VAL A 248 -16.96 -15.29 -6.76
#